data_AF-A8DYV9-F1
#
_entry.id   AF-A8DYV9-F1
#
_cell.length_a   1.000
_cell.length_b   1.000
_cell.length_c   1.000
_cell.angle_alpha   90.00
_cell.angle_beta   90.00
_cell.angle_gamma   90.00
#
_symmetry.space_group_name_H-M   'P 1'
#
loop_
_entity.id
_entity.type
_entity.pdbx_description
1 polymer ?
#
loop_
_entity_poly.entity_id
_entity_poly.type
_entity_poly.pdbx_seq_one_letter_code
_entity_poly.pdbx_strand_id
1 'polypeptide(L)' 'MLYKSLLFCLAAVLFIPAHSDAKEYQFIPARCEEQPGVGQQIGGPLSICSFPPDYAKPDSEDIQAVIKHIKSLKLN' A
#
# COMPACT_ATOMS: atom_id res chain seq x y z
N MET A 1 -31.03 -10.98 -38.77
CA MET A 1 -29.65 -10.74 -38.26
C MET A 1 -29.64 -9.81 -37.06
N LEU A 2 -30.38 -8.68 -37.08
CA LEU A 2 -30.45 -7.72 -35.97
C LEU A 2 -30.78 -8.33 -34.59
N TYR A 3 -31.73 -9.28 -34.52
CA TYR A 3 -32.11 -9.91 -33.26
C TYR A 3 -30.96 -10.71 -32.60
N LYS A 4 -30.10 -11.35 -33.40
CA LYS A 4 -28.93 -12.08 -32.89
C LYS A 4 -27.92 -11.10 -32.29
N SER A 5 -27.64 -10.00 -32.99
CA SER A 5 -26.75 -8.94 -32.48
C SER A 5 -27.30 -8.34 -31.17
N LEU A 6 -28.61 -8.12 -31.09
CA LEU A 6 -29.24 -7.63 -29.86
C LEU A 6 -29.09 -8.60 -28.69
N LEU A 7 -29.30 -9.91 -28.93
CA LEU A 7 -29.10 -10.96 -27.93
C LEU A 7 -27.64 -11.02 -27.44
N PHE A 8 -26.67 -10.91 -28.35
CA PHE A 8 -25.25 -10.87 -27.97
C PHE A 8 -24.89 -9.62 -27.15
N CYS A 9 -25.40 -8.45 -27.52
CA CYS A 9 -25.20 -7.23 -26.72
C CYS A 9 -25.83 -7.35 -25.34
N LEU A 10 -27.04 -7.91 -25.24
CA LEU A 10 -27.71 -8.13 -23.96
C LEU A 10 -26.91 -9.09 -23.06
N ALA A 11 -26.43 -10.20 -23.62
CA ALA A 11 -25.57 -11.13 -22.90
C ALA A 11 -24.29 -10.45 -22.39
N ALA A 12 -23.62 -9.67 -23.24
CA ALA A 12 -22.42 -8.93 -22.85
C ALA A 12 -22.68 -7.97 -21.67
N VAL A 13 -23.76 -7.17 -21.72
CA VAL A 13 -24.13 -6.25 -20.63
C VAL A 13 -24.40 -6.99 -19.32
N LEU A 14 -25.03 -8.17 -19.38
CA LEU A 14 -25.30 -8.99 -18.20
C LEU A 14 -24.02 -9.56 -17.55
N PHE A 15 -22.94 -9.76 -18.31
CA PHE A 15 -21.68 -10.26 -17.76
C PHE A 15 -20.76 -9.17 -17.18
N ILE A 16 -20.97 -7.89 -17.49
CA ILE A 16 -20.15 -6.78 -16.97
C ILE A 16 -20.17 -6.69 -15.42
N PRO A 17 -21.34 -6.68 -14.73
CA PRO A 17 -21.35 -6.50 -13.27
C PRO A 17 -20.76 -7.71 -12.53
N ALA A 18 -20.76 -8.90 -13.13
CA ALA A 18 -20.25 -10.12 -12.48
C ALA A 18 -18.72 -10.14 -12.31
N HIS A 19 -17.98 -9.19 -12.90
CA HIS A 19 -16.51 -9.11 -12.77
C HIS A 19 -16.05 -7.84 -12.06
N SER A 20 -16.99 -7.01 -11.64
CA SER A 20 -16.73 -5.83 -10.84
C SER A 20 -16.81 -6.20 -9.35
N ASP A 21 -15.87 -7.01 -8.88
CA ASP A 21 -15.54 -7.01 -7.45
C ASP A 21 -14.92 -5.65 -7.16
N ALA A 22 -15.77 -4.66 -6.87
CA ALA A 22 -15.34 -3.38 -6.36
C ALA A 22 -14.65 -3.67 -5.02
N LYS A 23 -13.32 -3.77 -5.05
CA LYS A 23 -12.53 -3.91 -3.83
C LYS A 23 -12.83 -2.71 -2.96
N GLU A 24 -13.55 -2.93 -1.87
CA GLU A 24 -13.77 -1.90 -0.88
C GLU A 24 -12.43 -1.65 -0.17
N TYR A 25 -11.88 -0.45 -0.35
CA TYR A 25 -10.68 -0.04 0.36
C TYR A 25 -11.02 0.16 1.83
N GLN A 26 -10.47 -0.70 2.69
CA GLN A 26 -10.55 -0.49 4.13
C GLN A 26 -9.40 0.39 4.59
N PHE A 27 -9.73 1.48 5.29
CA PHE A 27 -8.74 2.32 5.94
C PHE A 27 -8.23 1.63 7.21
N ILE A 28 -6.98 1.17 7.19
CA ILE A 28 -6.33 0.58 8.36
C ILE A 28 -5.61 1.71 9.12
N PRO A 29 -5.97 2.00 10.39
CA PRO A 29 -5.35 3.07 11.15
C PRO A 29 -3.91 2.68 11.53
N ALA A 30 -2.93 3.42 11.02
CA ALA A 30 -1.53 3.25 11.41
C ALA A 30 -1.19 4.16 12.61
N ARG A 31 -0.28 3.70 13.47
CA ARG A 31 0.36 4.55 14.49
C ARG A 31 1.81 4.80 14.09
N CYS A 32 2.16 6.05 13.82
CA CYS A 32 3.48 6.42 13.36
C CYS A 32 4.25 7.22 14.42
N GLU A 33 5.51 6.85 14.66
CA GLU A 33 6.44 7.57 15.53
C GLU A 33 7.60 8.13 14.71
N GLU A 34 7.83 9.43 14.84
CA GLU A 34 9.01 10.07 14.27
C GLU A 34 10.27 9.54 14.95
N GLN A 35 11.32 9.35 14.15
CA GLN A 35 12.63 8.91 14.62
C GLN A 35 13.57 10.12 14.72
N PRO A 36 13.68 10.77 15.90
CA PRO A 36 14.47 11.98 16.04
C PRO A 36 15.95 11.71 15.75
N GLY A 37 16.60 12.62 15.05
CA GLY A 37 18.03 12.53 14.71
C GLY A 37 18.36 11.56 13.56
N VAL A 38 17.47 10.64 13.19
CA VAL A 38 17.70 9.76 12.02
C VAL A 38 17.69 10.57 10.72
N GLY A 39 16.90 11.64 10.65
CA GLY A 39 16.79 12.40 9.40
C GLY A 39 18.08 13.08 8.95
N GLN A 40 18.96 13.43 9.89
CA GLN A 40 20.32 13.91 9.56
C GLN A 40 21.17 12.81 8.91
N GLN A 41 20.90 11.54 9.20
CA GLN A 41 21.68 10.42 8.71
C GLN A 41 21.25 9.92 7.33
N ILE A 42 19.98 10.14 6.96
CA ILE A 42 19.40 9.65 5.70
C ILE A 42 18.99 10.77 4.72
N GLY A 43 19.13 12.04 5.13
CA GLY A 43 18.77 13.19 4.28
C GLY A 43 17.28 13.56 4.28
N GLY A 44 16.49 13.07 5.24
CA GLY A 44 15.05 13.34 5.30
C GLY A 44 14.37 12.71 6.52
N PRO A 45 13.14 13.10 6.87
CA PRO A 45 12.45 12.56 8.05
C PRO A 45 12.18 11.04 7.90
N LEU A 46 12.24 10.32 9.02
CA LEU A 46 11.85 8.92 9.10
C LEU A 46 10.77 8.75 10.16
N SER A 47 9.66 8.13 9.79
CA SER A 47 8.60 7.74 10.72
C SER A 47 8.37 6.24 10.60
N ILE A 48 8.29 5.56 11.74
CA ILE A 48 8.00 4.14 11.82
C ILE A 48 6.53 3.96 12.14
N CYS A 49 5.80 3.33 11.24
CA CYS A 49 4.38 3.07 11.40
C CYS A 49 4.13 1.62 11.78
N SER A 50 3.26 1.41 12.76
CA SER A 50 2.77 0.10 13.21
C SER A 50 1.28 -0.02 12.90
N PHE A 51 0.82 -1.24 12.64
CA PHE A 51 -0.53 -1.52 12.14
C PHE A 51 -1.26 -2.54 13.04
N PRO A 52 -2.61 -2.53 13.07
CA PRO A 52 -3.41 -3.54 13.74
C PRO A 52 -3.11 -4.97 13.25
N PRO A 53 -3.43 -6.00 14.06
CA PRO A 53 -4.06 -5.87 15.39
C PRO A 53 -3.07 -5.48 16.50
N ASP A 54 -1.81 -5.88 16.38
CA ASP A 54 -0.89 -5.85 17.52
C ASP A 54 -0.07 -4.56 17.61
N TYR A 55 -0.03 -3.76 16.54
CA TYR A 55 0.83 -2.58 16.42
C TYR A 55 2.28 -2.91 16.78
N ALA A 56 2.73 -4.09 16.38
CA ALA A 56 4.10 -4.52 16.55
C ALA A 56 5.04 -3.50 15.88
N LYS A 57 6.03 -3.05 16.63
CA LYS A 57 7.08 -2.19 16.11
C LYS A 57 8.25 -3.07 15.64
N PRO A 58 8.91 -2.72 14.53
CA PRO A 58 10.18 -3.35 14.19
C PRO A 58 11.18 -3.13 15.31
N ASP A 59 12.05 -4.11 15.52
CA ASP A 59 13.12 -3.97 16.51
C ASP A 59 14.22 -3.03 16.01
N SER A 60 15.19 -2.76 16.89
CA SER A 60 16.31 -1.87 16.55
C SER A 60 17.16 -2.41 15.39
N GLU A 61 17.30 -3.73 15.24
CA GLU A 61 18.11 -4.34 14.19
C GLU A 61 17.48 -4.10 12.81
N ASP A 62 16.18 -4.35 12.69
CA ASP A 62 15.40 -4.08 11.48
C ASP A 62 15.46 -2.61 11.09
N ILE A 63 15.32 -1.70 12.07
CA ILE A 63 15.40 -0.26 11.85
C ILE A 63 16.78 0.13 11.33
N GLN A 64 17.86 -0.39 11.93
CA GLN A 64 19.21 -0.12 11.47
C GLN A 64 19.51 -0.71 10.10
N ALA A 65 18.96 -1.88 9.77
CA ALA A 65 19.07 -2.49 8.45
C ALA A 65 18.43 -1.60 7.37
N VAL A 66 17.24 -1.05 7.64
CA VAL A 66 16.58 -0.09 6.76
C VAL A 66 17.37 1.21 6.64
N ILE A 67 17.83 1.80 7.75
CA ILE A 67 18.66 3.02 7.73
C ILE A 67 19.94 2.79 6.90
N LYS A 68 20.60 1.65 7.07
CA LYS A 68 21.78 1.26 6.29
C LYS A 68 21.45 1.13 4.81
N HIS A 69 20.32 0.52 4.48
CA HIS A 69 19.87 0.40 3.09
C HIS A 69 19.60 1.78 2.47
N ILE A 70 18.86 2.66 3.14
CA ILE A 70 18.60 4.02 2.64
C ILE A 70 19.91 4.78 2.41
N LYS A 71 20.88 4.71 3.34
CA LYS A 71 22.22 5.29 3.13
C LYS A 71 22.92 4.74 1.89
N SER A 72 22.76 3.46 1.61
CA SER A 72 23.37 2.81 0.43
C SER A 72 22.79 3.28 -0.89
N LEU A 73 21.55 3.77 -0.91
CA LEU A 73 20.90 4.29 -2.11
C LEU A 73 21.52 5.59 -2.60
N LYS A 74 22.33 6.28 -1.78
CA LYS A 74 22.96 7.57 -2.10
C LYS A 74 21.95 8.52 -2.75
N LEU A 75 20.84 8.79 -2.06
CA LEU A 75 19.76 9.66 -2.55
C LEU A 75 20.16 11.14 -2.68
N ASN A 76 21.47 11.43 -2.73
CA ASN A 76 22.07 12.73 -2.99
C ASN A 76 22.69 12.74 -4.39
#